data_AF-A0A6A8QHV5-F1
#
_entry.id   AF-A0A6A8QHV5-F1
#
_cell.length_a   1.000
_cell.length_b   1.000
_cell.length_c   1.000
_cell.angle_alpha   90.00
_cell.angle_beta   90.00
_cell.angle_gamma   90.00
#
_symmetry.space_group_name_H-M   'P 1'
#
loop_
_entity.id
_entity.type
_entity.pdbx_description
1 polymer ?
#
loop_
_entity_poly.entity_id
_entity_poly.type
_entity_poly.pdbx_seq_one_letter_code
_entity_poly.pdbx_strand_id
1 'polypeptide(L)'
;MVGSRQKQIGRKAGDGLVVLIEGRCYPLVTISVNGLSFQATGHHKGELLTLKLAQLFDMRNCVEGRIRVVDAKETTTVGEFVVTMDLMRYIIRHMSAISGVSPVSPHFS
;
A
#
# COMPACT_ATOMS: atom_id res chain seq x y z
N MET A 1 20.93 23.62 -27.40
CA MET A 1 21.20 22.48 -26.49
C MET A 1 19.90 22.08 -25.82
N VAL A 2 19.28 20.98 -26.25
CA VAL A 2 18.07 20.44 -25.63
C VAL A 2 18.52 19.53 -24.51
N GLY A 3 18.46 20.02 -23.27
CA GLY A 3 18.65 19.19 -22.09
C GLY A 3 17.45 18.27 -21.94
N SER A 4 17.59 17.02 -22.36
CA SER A 4 16.62 15.96 -22.14
C SER A 4 16.38 15.83 -20.63
N ARG A 5 15.31 16.44 -20.13
CA ARG A 5 14.82 16.23 -18.77
C ARG A 5 14.31 14.79 -18.71
N GLN A 6 15.21 13.86 -18.45
CA GLN A 6 14.90 12.46 -18.19
C GLN A 6 13.90 12.47 -17.03
N LYS A 7 12.61 12.29 -17.32
CA LYS A 7 11.57 12.12 -16.29
C LYS A 7 12.04 10.94 -15.46
N GLN A 8 12.58 11.19 -14.27
CA GLN A 8 12.64 10.18 -13.24
C GLN A 8 11.19 9.80 -12.97
N ILE A 9 10.75 8.70 -13.57
CA ILE A 9 9.44 8.11 -13.29
C ILE A 9 9.54 7.62 -11.85
N GLY A 10 9.22 8.49 -10.90
CA GLY A 10 9.19 8.14 -9.48
C GLY A 10 8.26 6.95 -9.28
N ARG A 11 8.74 5.94 -8.57
CA ARG A 11 7.89 4.80 -8.17
C ARG A 11 6.75 5.34 -7.31
N LYS A 12 5.52 4.94 -7.61
CA LYS A 12 4.35 5.28 -6.78
C LYS A 12 4.42 4.51 -5.47
N ALA A 13 3.77 5.05 -4.43
CA ALA A 13 3.76 4.44 -3.10
C ALA A 13 3.25 3.00 -3.05
N GLY A 14 2.43 2.59 -4.03
CA GLY A 14 1.88 1.24 -4.12
C GLY A 14 2.65 0.29 -5.05
N ASP A 15 3.70 0.76 -5.73
CA ASP A 15 4.42 -0.05 -6.71
C ASP A 15 5.09 -1.26 -6.03
N GLY A 16 4.78 -2.46 -6.52
CA GLY A 16 5.33 -3.72 -5.99
C GLY A 16 4.57 -4.27 -4.78
N LEU A 17 3.42 -3.69 -4.41
CA LEU A 17 2.50 -4.25 -3.42
C LEU A 17 1.19 -4.69 -4.06
N VAL A 18 0.54 -5.68 -3.43
CA VAL A 18 -0.79 -6.16 -3.78
C VAL A 18 -1.63 -6.39 -2.53
N VAL A 19 -2.94 -6.34 -2.70
CA VAL A 19 -3.92 -6.67 -1.66
C VAL A 19 -4.41 -8.09 -1.87
N LEU A 20 -4.36 -8.92 -0.83
CA LEU A 20 -4.90 -10.26 -0.83
C LEU A 20 -6.16 -10.32 0.05
N ILE A 21 -7.29 -10.69 -0.52
CA ILE A 21 -8.56 -10.87 0.20
C ILE A 21 -9.15 -12.21 -0.25
N GLU A 22 -9.47 -13.08 0.70
CA GLU A 22 -10.08 -14.40 0.42
C GLU A 22 -9.35 -15.21 -0.66
N GLY A 23 -8.02 -15.15 -0.66
CA GLY A 23 -7.17 -15.85 -1.64
C GLY A 23 -7.10 -15.21 -3.03
N ARG A 24 -7.80 -14.09 -3.26
CA ARG A 24 -7.71 -13.30 -4.50
C ARG A 24 -6.69 -12.19 -4.37
N CYS A 25 -6.00 -11.89 -5.47
CA CYS A 25 -4.98 -10.84 -5.56
C CYS A 25 -5.54 -9.64 -6.31
N TYR A 26 -5.46 -8.48 -5.69
CA TYR A 26 -5.93 -7.21 -6.24
C TYR A 26 -4.76 -6.22 -6.37
N PRO A 27 -4.58 -5.61 -7.56
CA PRO A 27 -3.58 -4.57 -7.75
C PRO A 27 -3.82 -3.37 -6.84
N LEU A 28 -2.76 -2.94 -6.16
CA LEU A 28 -2.78 -1.73 -5.36
C LEU A 28 -2.62 -0.50 -6.27
N VAL A 29 -3.44 0.52 -6.07
CA VAL A 29 -3.39 1.79 -6.84
C VAL A 29 -2.64 2.85 -6.06
N THR A 30 -2.97 3.03 -4.78
CA THR A 30 -2.26 3.94 -3.86
C THR A 30 -2.24 3.37 -2.45
N ILE A 31 -1.29 3.84 -1.65
CA ILE A 31 -1.19 3.54 -0.22
C ILE A 31 -0.56 4.71 0.52
N SER A 32 -0.99 4.88 1.77
CA SER A 32 -0.46 5.81 2.75
C SER A 32 -0.49 5.15 4.12
N VAL A 33 -0.06 5.85 5.16
CA VAL A 33 -0.18 5.37 6.54
C VAL A 33 -1.64 5.26 7.02
N ASN A 34 -2.57 6.02 6.41
CA ASN A 34 -3.96 6.08 6.85
C ASN A 34 -4.88 5.12 6.09
N GLY A 35 -4.49 4.72 4.88
CA GLY A 35 -5.37 3.93 4.03
C GLY A 35 -4.75 3.59 2.68
N LEU A 36 -5.55 2.91 1.86
CA LEU A 36 -5.17 2.45 0.54
C LEU A 36 -6.32 2.54 -0.47
N SER A 37 -5.97 2.39 -1.74
CA SER A 37 -6.94 2.09 -2.80
C SER A 37 -6.44 0.96 -3.68
N PHE A 38 -7.34 0.10 -4.12
CA PHE A 38 -7.02 -1.11 -4.89
C PHE A 38 -8.11 -1.40 -5.94
N GLN A 39 -7.73 -2.11 -6.99
CA GLN A 39 -8.63 -2.46 -8.09
C GLN A 39 -9.49 -3.67 -7.71
N ALA A 40 -10.67 -3.40 -7.18
CA ALA A 40 -11.64 -4.42 -6.80
C ALA A 40 -13.06 -3.86 -6.90
N THR A 41 -14.01 -4.76 -7.12
CA THR A 41 -15.44 -4.49 -7.23
C THR A 41 -16.22 -5.33 -6.22
N GLY A 42 -17.45 -4.93 -5.93
CA GLY A 42 -18.35 -5.68 -5.04
C GLY A 42 -18.20 -5.38 -3.54
N HIS A 43 -17.33 -4.45 -3.16
CA HIS A 43 -17.23 -3.94 -1.79
C HIS A 43 -18.12 -2.71 -1.57
N HIS A 44 -18.60 -2.53 -0.36
CA HIS A 44 -19.57 -1.47 -0.03
C HIS A 44 -19.01 -0.51 1.01
N LYS A 45 -19.35 0.79 0.88
CA LYS A 45 -18.97 1.79 1.88
C LYS A 45 -19.49 1.40 3.27
N GLY A 46 -18.62 1.48 4.28
CA GLY A 46 -18.87 1.08 5.66
C GLY A 46 -18.46 -0.36 5.99
N GLU A 47 -18.25 -1.21 4.98
CA GLU A 47 -17.80 -2.59 5.16
C GLU A 47 -16.43 -2.66 5.83
N LEU A 48 -16.25 -3.64 6.71
CA LEU A 48 -14.97 -3.95 7.34
C LEU A 48 -14.37 -5.18 6.66
N LEU A 49 -13.27 -4.98 5.92
CA LEU A 49 -12.59 -6.04 5.21
C LEU A 49 -11.34 -6.48 5.95
N THR A 50 -11.08 -7.78 5.97
CA THR A 50 -9.78 -8.35 6.38
C THR A 50 -8.97 -8.64 5.13
N LEU A 51 -7.72 -8.19 5.12
CA LEU A 51 -6.83 -8.32 3.97
C LEU A 51 -5.40 -8.64 4.41
N LYS A 52 -4.59 -9.08 3.46
CA LYS A 52 -3.13 -9.06 3.59
C LYS A 52 -2.54 -8.09 2.58
N LEU A 53 -1.61 -7.27 3.02
CA LEU A 53 -0.79 -6.46 2.13
C LEU A 53 0.52 -7.21 1.90
N ALA A 54 0.82 -7.56 0.64
CA ALA A 54 1.94 -8.43 0.30
C ALA A 54 2.83 -7.82 -0.78
N GLN A 55 4.10 -8.21 -0.82
CA GLN A 55 4.99 -7.87 -1.94
C GLN A 55 4.66 -8.72 -3.17
N LEU A 56 4.56 -8.09 -4.34
CA LEU A 56 4.18 -8.75 -5.60
C LEU A 56 5.13 -9.91 -5.95
N PHE A 57 6.42 -9.77 -5.67
CA PHE A 57 7.45 -10.78 -6.00
C PHE A 57 7.77 -11.76 -4.87
N ASP A 58 7.22 -11.54 -3.65
CA ASP A 58 7.35 -12.47 -2.53
C ASP A 58 6.10 -12.37 -1.64
N MET A 59 5.04 -13.09 -2.02
CA MET A 59 3.76 -13.04 -1.31
C MET A 59 3.80 -13.60 0.12
N ARG A 60 4.89 -14.27 0.50
CA ARG A 60 5.13 -14.68 1.90
C ARG A 60 5.50 -13.49 2.78
N ASN A 61 6.15 -12.47 2.20
CA ASN A 61 6.38 -11.19 2.85
C ASN A 61 5.09 -10.37 2.80
N CYS A 62 4.25 -10.57 3.79
CA CYS A 62 2.96 -9.93 3.90
C CYS A 62 2.67 -9.51 5.34
N VAL A 63 1.71 -8.62 5.51
CA VAL A 63 1.15 -8.23 6.80
C VAL A 63 -0.36 -8.32 6.74
N GLU A 64 -0.98 -8.84 7.79
CA GLU A 64 -2.43 -8.84 7.94
C GLU A 64 -2.92 -7.48 8.41
N GLY A 65 -4.04 -7.04 7.85
CA GLY A 65 -4.66 -5.75 8.18
C GLY A 65 -6.16 -5.81 8.02
N ARG A 66 -6.83 -4.80 8.56
CA ARG A 66 -8.25 -4.55 8.32
C ARG A 66 -8.43 -3.16 7.77
N ILE A 67 -9.39 -2.99 6.86
CA ILE A 67 -9.79 -1.69 6.36
C ILE A 67 -11.28 -1.49 6.54
N ARG A 68 -11.69 -0.25 6.83
CA ARG A 68 -13.06 0.19 6.63
C ARG A 68 -13.17 0.83 5.25
N VAL A 69 -14.07 0.32 4.43
CA VAL A 69 -14.32 0.88 3.09
C VAL A 69 -14.95 2.26 3.26
N VAL A 70 -14.31 3.29 2.73
CA VAL A 70 -14.79 4.68 2.81
C VAL A 70 -15.37 5.18 1.49
N ASP A 71 -14.95 4.56 0.38
CA ASP A 71 -15.49 4.80 -0.95
C ASP A 71 -15.34 3.54 -1.82
N ALA A 72 -16.29 3.33 -2.73
CA ALA A 72 -16.26 2.23 -3.69
C ALA A 72 -16.83 2.72 -5.03
N LYS A 73 -16.01 2.62 -6.07
CA LYS A 73 -16.34 2.96 -7.46
C LYS A 73 -16.40 1.69 -8.30
N GLU A 74 -16.82 1.82 -9.56
CA GLU A 74 -17.00 0.69 -10.49
C GLU A 74 -15.78 -0.24 -10.60
N THR A 75 -14.55 0.26 -10.42
CA THR A 75 -13.32 -0.53 -10.57
C THR A 75 -12.37 -0.43 -9.38
N THR A 76 -12.70 0.38 -8.37
CA THR A 76 -11.75 0.78 -7.32
C THR A 76 -12.43 0.83 -5.97
N THR A 77 -11.80 0.20 -4.99
CA THR A 77 -12.20 0.28 -3.58
C THR A 77 -11.19 1.13 -2.82
N VAL A 78 -11.66 2.04 -1.97
CA VAL A 78 -10.85 2.89 -1.10
C VAL A 78 -11.16 2.53 0.34
N GLY A 79 -10.13 2.24 1.12
CA GLY A 79 -10.26 1.85 2.52
C GLY A 79 -9.32 2.62 3.43
N GLU A 80 -9.81 2.92 4.63
CA GLU A 80 -9.00 3.40 5.74
C GLU A 80 -8.56 2.25 6.62
N PHE A 81 -7.30 2.23 7.04
CA PHE A 81 -6.78 1.17 7.88
C PHE A 81 -7.36 1.23 9.29
N VAL A 82 -7.70 0.06 9.83
CA VAL A 82 -7.73 -0.14 11.28
C VAL A 82 -6.27 -0.28 11.71
N VAL A 83 -5.71 0.83 12.20
CA VAL A 83 -4.27 0.95 12.44
C VAL A 83 -3.79 -0.08 13.46
N THR A 84 -2.78 -0.85 13.06
CA THR A 84 -1.98 -1.71 13.93
C THR A 84 -0.51 -1.34 13.79
N MET A 85 0.29 -1.61 14.83
CA MET A 85 1.73 -1.31 14.79
C MET A 85 2.45 -2.07 13.67
N ASP A 86 2.08 -3.33 13.43
CA ASP A 86 2.73 -4.16 12.41
C ASP A 86 2.42 -3.66 10.99
N LEU A 87 1.17 -3.27 10.75
CA LEU A 87 0.76 -2.68 9.48
C LEU A 87 1.48 -1.36 9.22
N MET A 88 1.57 -0.47 10.23
CA MET A 88 2.32 0.78 10.10
C MET A 88 3.81 0.54 9.80
N ARG A 89 4.47 -0.36 10.56
CA ARG A 89 5.88 -0.69 10.32
C ARG A 89 6.10 -1.24 8.92
N TYR A 90 5.20 -2.10 8.45
CA TYR A 90 5.27 -2.66 7.11
C TYR A 90 5.18 -1.58 6.03
N ILE A 91 4.21 -0.67 6.15
CA ILE A 91 4.00 0.44 5.20
C ILE A 91 5.19 1.40 5.21
N ILE A 92 5.66 1.81 6.39
CA ILE A 92 6.82 2.71 6.53
C ILE A 92 8.07 2.07 5.91
N ARG A 93 8.33 0.78 6.19
CA ARG A 93 9.44 0.04 5.60
C ARG A 93 9.37 0.02 4.08
N HIS A 94 8.18 -0.22 3.53
CA HIS A 94 7.96 -0.17 2.08
C HIS A 94 8.23 1.23 1.52
N MET A 95 7.67 2.27 2.14
CA MET A 95 7.86 3.66 1.75
C MET A 95 9.32 4.11 1.76
N SER A 96 10.09 3.68 2.78
CA SER A 96 11.54 3.92 2.84
C SER A 96 12.30 3.24 1.71
N ALA A 97 11.94 1.99 1.38
CA ALA A 97 12.58 1.24 0.30
C ALA A 97 12.33 1.86 -1.09
N ILE A 98 11.12 2.38 -1.36
CA ILE A 98 10.79 3.00 -2.65
C ILE A 98 11.37 4.42 -2.80
N SER A 99 11.53 5.14 -1.69
CA SER A 99 12.05 6.52 -1.69
C SER A 99 13.58 6.55 -1.73
N GLY A 100 14.26 5.41 -1.53
CA GLY A 100 15.70 5.34 -1.42
C GLY A 100 16.25 6.01 -0.15
N VAL A 101 15.37 6.42 0.76
CA VAL A 101 15.71 7.04 2.04
C VAL A 101 15.58 5.96 3.11
N SER A 102 16.71 5.40 3.53
CA SER A 102 16.74 4.59 4.76
C SER A 102 16.28 5.47 5.94
N PRO A 103 15.43 4.97 6.85
CA PRO A 103 15.12 5.71 8.05
C PRO A 103 16.45 5.92 8.79
N VAL A 104 16.82 7.18 8.98
CA VAL A 104 18.02 7.57 9.73
C VAL A 104 17.85 7.01 11.13
N SER A 105 18.63 6.00 11.50
CA SER A 105 18.63 5.48 12.87
C SER A 105 18.98 6.65 13.81
N PRO A 106 18.18 6.93 14.85
CA PRO A 106 18.57 7.92 15.82
C PRO A 106 19.77 7.38 16.59
N HIS A 107 20.95 7.91 16.28
CA HIS A 107 22.12 7.75 17.13
C HIS A 107 21.85 8.57 18.39
N PHE A 108 21.43 7.91 19.47
CA PHE A 108 21.55 8.50 20.80
C PHE A 108 23.01 8.32 21.21
N SER A 109 23.74 9.44 21.21
CA SER A 109 25.04 9.58 21.86
C SER A 109 24.86 9.82 23.35
#